data_AF-A0A1S3ICK4-F1
#
_entry.id   AF-A0A1S3ICK4-F1
#
_cell.length_a   1.000
_cell.length_b   1.000
_cell.length_c   1.000
_cell.angle_alpha   90.00
_cell.angle_beta   90.00
_cell.angle_gamma   90.00
#
_symmetry.space_group_name_H-M   'P 1'
#
loop_
_entity.id
_entity.type
_entity.pdbx_description
1 polymer ?
#
loop_
_entity_poly.entity_id
_entity_poly.type
_entity_poly.pdbx_seq_one_letter_code
_entity_poly.pdbx_strand_id
1 'polypeptide(L)'
;LSSLIYAIFCLFSFHVGSGCLEAEAFKKAISAARKVFDQAKVIGYNFNLLDIGGGFPGFDQPEINFDEVTQTINTSLDELFPDDDDLRIIAEPGRYYATSAYTLAVNVIAKREEVEAEPVEEDKARVMYYINDGVYGSFNCLLYDHAELTPDYLKEVDSKATITSSLWGPTCDGLDCILKNCAMPSLEVGEWLCFRNMGAYTLVAGSTFNGMPRPNVYYYIEDTRWLQMLVMMPSQDSIQLVLKDFDVAKPVPDLSDLQELVVPDVKCCAPEC
;
A
#
# COMPACT_ATOMS: atom_id res chain seq x y z
N LEU A 1 -7.03 37.98 36.65
CA LEU A 1 -5.88 37.48 35.87
C LEU A 1 -6.24 36.08 35.40
N SER A 2 -7.03 35.97 34.33
CA SER A 2 -7.39 34.67 33.76
C SER A 2 -6.27 34.22 32.83
N SER A 3 -5.65 33.09 33.16
CA SER A 3 -4.68 32.40 32.32
C SER A 3 -5.41 31.88 31.08
N LEU A 4 -5.45 32.68 30.01
CA LEU A 4 -5.87 32.22 28.69
C LEU A 4 -4.76 31.31 28.15
N ILE A 5 -5.06 30.02 28.04
CA ILE A 5 -4.26 29.07 27.27
C ILE A 5 -4.46 29.46 25.81
N TYR A 6 -3.45 30.05 25.17
CA TYR A 6 -3.45 30.28 23.73
C TYR A 6 -3.11 28.95 23.05
N ALA A 7 -4.06 28.39 22.30
CA ALA A 7 -3.76 27.33 21.35
C ALA A 7 -3.04 27.96 20.16
N ILE A 8 -1.81 27.53 19.91
CA ILE A 8 -1.05 27.93 18.73
C ILE A 8 -1.45 26.96 17.61
N PHE A 9 -2.25 27.43 16.66
CA PHE A 9 -2.51 26.72 15.42
C PHE A 9 -1.46 27.18 14.40
N CYS A 10 -0.59 26.25 13.96
CA CYS A 10 0.46 26.52 12.98
C CYS A 10 0.34 25.68 11.71
N LEU A 11 -0.69 24.84 11.60
CA LEU A 11 -0.80 23.86 10.52
C LEU A 11 -2.21 23.77 9.97
N PHE A 12 -2.28 23.35 8.70
CA PHE A 12 -3.50 22.83 8.09
C PHE A 12 -3.18 21.50 7.43
N SER A 13 -4.06 20.53 7.59
CA SER A 13 -3.94 19.19 6.99
C SER A 13 -5.20 18.84 6.20
N PHE A 14 -5.04 18.09 5.13
CA PHE A 14 -6.14 17.44 4.43
C PHE A 14 -5.78 16.01 4.04
N HIS A 15 -6.78 15.22 3.69
CA HIS A 15 -6.58 13.87 3.16
C HIS A 15 -7.64 13.61 2.08
N VAL A 16 -7.21 13.35 0.83
CA VAL A 16 -8.14 13.18 -0.30
C VAL A 16 -8.87 11.83 -0.29
N GLY A 17 -8.34 10.86 0.44
CA GLY A 17 -8.90 9.51 0.57
C GLY A 17 -7.95 8.44 0.03
N SER A 18 -7.97 7.26 0.63
CA SER A 18 -7.26 6.09 0.08
C SER A 18 -7.98 5.64 -1.19
N GLY A 19 -7.23 5.37 -2.26
CA GLY A 19 -7.81 4.97 -3.56
C GLY A 19 -8.47 6.14 -4.31
N CYS A 20 -8.01 7.38 -4.10
CA CYS A 20 -8.45 8.50 -4.92
C CYS A 20 -7.96 8.30 -6.37
N LEU A 21 -8.89 8.23 -7.32
CA LEU A 21 -8.61 8.00 -8.74
C LEU A 21 -8.55 9.32 -9.55
N GLU A 22 -8.57 10.48 -8.88
CA GLU A 22 -8.57 11.79 -9.54
C GLU A 22 -7.50 12.71 -8.94
N ALA A 23 -6.44 13.01 -9.68
CA ALA A 23 -5.38 13.95 -9.25
C ALA A 23 -5.95 15.35 -8.92
N GLU A 24 -7.01 15.77 -9.60
CA GLU A 24 -7.72 17.04 -9.35
C GLU A 24 -8.30 17.18 -7.92
N ALA A 25 -8.50 16.08 -7.19
CA ALA A 25 -8.89 16.14 -5.78
C ALA A 25 -7.83 16.85 -4.92
N PHE A 26 -6.54 16.60 -5.19
CA PHE A 26 -5.45 17.29 -4.51
C PHE A 26 -5.44 18.79 -4.82
N LYS A 27 -5.61 19.17 -6.08
CA LYS A 27 -5.69 20.59 -6.47
C LYS A 27 -6.81 21.33 -5.74
N LYS A 28 -8.00 20.71 -5.65
CA LYS A 28 -9.14 21.28 -4.91
C LYS A 28 -8.82 21.43 -3.42
N ALA A 29 -8.17 20.43 -2.83
CA ALA A 29 -7.79 20.46 -1.42
C ALA A 29 -6.72 21.53 -1.12
N ILE A 30 -5.69 21.64 -1.95
CA ILE A 30 -4.66 22.69 -1.87
C ILE A 30 -5.29 24.08 -2.04
N SER A 31 -6.23 24.24 -2.98
CA SER A 31 -7.00 25.48 -3.15
C SER A 31 -7.83 25.84 -1.91
N ALA A 32 -8.40 24.85 -1.22
CA ALA A 32 -9.10 25.06 0.04
C ALA A 32 -8.14 25.42 1.16
N ALA A 33 -6.97 24.76 1.24
CA ALA A 33 -5.92 25.06 2.19
C ALA A 33 -5.47 26.52 2.06
N ARG A 34 -5.18 27.01 0.86
CA ARG A 34 -4.81 28.43 0.63
C ARG A 34 -5.83 29.41 1.20
N LYS A 35 -7.13 29.17 0.95
CA LYS A 35 -8.20 30.01 1.51
C LYS A 35 -8.19 30.02 3.04
N VAL A 36 -7.90 28.88 3.67
CA VAL A 36 -7.79 28.77 5.13
C VAL A 36 -6.55 29.48 5.65
N PHE A 37 -5.40 29.35 4.98
CA PHE A 37 -4.19 30.11 5.33
C PHE A 37 -4.43 31.63 5.27
N ASP A 38 -5.12 32.12 4.23
CA ASP A 38 -5.44 33.54 4.09
C ASP A 38 -6.36 34.03 5.21
N GLN A 39 -7.38 33.24 5.55
CA GLN A 39 -8.29 33.54 6.66
C GLN A 39 -7.55 33.52 8.01
N ALA A 40 -6.67 32.54 8.23
CA ALA A 40 -5.86 32.43 9.43
C ALA A 40 -4.96 33.67 9.62
N LYS A 41 -4.34 34.15 8.53
CA LYS A 41 -3.52 35.37 8.52
C LYS A 41 -4.32 36.61 8.94
N VAL A 42 -5.56 36.76 8.48
CA VAL A 42 -6.44 37.88 8.83
C VAL A 42 -6.74 37.92 10.33
N ILE A 43 -6.87 36.76 10.98
CA ILE A 43 -7.16 36.65 12.42
C ILE A 43 -5.90 36.55 13.30
N GLY A 44 -4.71 36.73 12.71
CA GLY A 44 -3.44 36.83 13.43
C GLY A 44 -2.67 35.52 13.60
N TYR A 45 -3.06 34.43 12.94
CA TYR A 45 -2.27 33.19 12.90
C TYR A 45 -1.38 33.17 11.66
N ASN A 46 -0.12 32.78 11.85
CA ASN A 46 0.82 32.54 10.75
C ASN A 46 1.06 31.04 10.64
N PHE A 47 0.35 30.37 9.74
CA PHE A 47 0.59 28.95 9.46
C PHE A 47 1.87 28.80 8.65
N ASN A 48 2.69 27.82 9.02
CA ASN A 48 3.96 27.52 8.36
C ASN A 48 4.12 26.02 8.06
N LEU A 49 3.04 25.25 8.20
CA LEU A 49 3.02 23.83 7.89
C LEU A 49 1.76 23.48 7.10
N LEU A 50 1.95 22.94 5.90
CA LEU A 50 0.90 22.31 5.10
C LEU A 50 1.15 20.80 5.07
N ASP A 51 0.16 20.04 5.53
CA ASP A 51 0.15 18.59 5.40
C ASP A 51 -0.84 18.19 4.29
N ILE A 52 -0.31 17.63 3.21
CA ILE A 52 -1.11 17.20 2.05
C ILE A 52 -1.71 15.79 2.23
N GLY A 53 -1.45 15.15 3.38
CA GLY A 53 -1.96 13.83 3.74
C GLY A 53 -1.46 12.72 2.84
N GLY A 54 -2.24 11.65 2.76
CA GLY A 54 -1.99 10.47 1.93
C GLY A 54 -2.93 10.38 0.72
N GLY A 55 -3.17 9.14 0.28
CA GLY A 55 -4.04 8.85 -0.86
C GLY A 55 -3.31 8.57 -2.18
N PHE A 56 -1.98 8.70 -2.19
CA PHE A 56 -1.14 8.32 -3.33
C PHE A 56 -1.33 6.84 -3.72
N PRO A 57 -1.33 6.52 -5.03
CA PRO A 57 -1.47 5.14 -5.49
C PRO A 57 -0.31 4.26 -5.03
N GLY A 58 -0.58 2.98 -4.77
CA GLY A 58 0.43 2.01 -4.33
C GLY A 58 1.19 1.31 -5.46
N PHE A 59 0.68 1.43 -6.67
CA PHE A 59 1.23 0.95 -7.93
C PHE A 59 0.48 1.66 -9.06
N ASP A 60 1.05 1.67 -10.27
CA ASP A 60 0.43 2.33 -11.41
C ASP A 60 -0.81 1.57 -11.90
N GLN A 61 -1.91 2.30 -12.05
CA GLN A 61 -3.17 1.80 -12.60
C GLN A 61 -3.54 2.60 -13.86
N PRO A 62 -4.34 2.04 -14.77
CA PRO A 62 -4.82 2.77 -15.95
C PRO A 62 -5.50 4.10 -15.63
N GLU A 63 -6.19 4.16 -14.49
CA GLU A 63 -6.99 5.31 -14.05
C GLU A 63 -6.14 6.40 -13.39
N ILE A 64 -5.08 6.02 -12.66
CA ILE A 64 -4.22 6.97 -11.94
C ILE A 64 -2.82 6.38 -11.71
N ASN A 65 -1.82 7.24 -11.88
CA ASN A 65 -0.43 6.93 -11.52
C ASN A 65 0.17 8.03 -10.62
N PHE A 66 1.29 7.71 -9.98
CA PHE A 66 1.92 8.60 -9.02
C PHE A 66 2.45 9.90 -9.66
N ASP A 67 2.97 9.82 -10.88
CA ASP A 67 3.55 10.97 -11.58
C ASP A 67 2.49 12.02 -11.91
N GLU A 68 1.29 11.60 -12.34
CA GLU A 68 0.17 12.50 -12.58
C GLU A 68 -0.26 13.23 -11.30
N VAL A 69 -0.40 12.49 -10.19
CA VAL A 69 -0.76 13.07 -8.88
C VAL A 69 0.28 14.10 -8.44
N THR A 70 1.56 13.76 -8.51
CA THR A 70 2.64 14.66 -8.08
C THR A 70 2.76 15.88 -8.99
N GLN A 71 2.55 15.74 -10.31
CA GLN A 71 2.54 16.87 -11.24
C GLN A 71 1.41 17.85 -10.90
N THR A 72 0.20 17.35 -10.64
CA THR A 72 -0.94 18.19 -10.23
C THR A 72 -0.69 18.88 -8.90
N ILE A 73 -0.12 18.17 -7.91
CA ILE A 73 0.25 18.73 -6.61
C ILE A 73 1.28 19.84 -6.78
N ASN A 74 2.41 19.57 -7.45
CA ASN A 74 3.50 20.54 -7.62
C ASN A 74 3.01 21.81 -8.32
N THR A 75 2.28 21.65 -9.44
CA THR A 75 1.69 22.80 -10.16
C THR A 75 0.77 23.62 -9.25
N SER A 76 -0.06 22.95 -8.44
CA SER A 76 -0.98 23.65 -7.54
C SER A 76 -0.26 24.35 -6.38
N LEU A 77 0.82 23.75 -5.86
CA LEU A 77 1.64 24.35 -4.81
C LEU A 77 2.40 25.57 -5.34
N ASP A 78 3.02 25.47 -6.51
CA ASP A 78 3.72 26.59 -7.17
C ASP A 78 2.77 27.75 -7.46
N GLU A 79 1.53 27.47 -7.88
CA GLU A 79 0.53 28.51 -8.17
C GLU A 79 -0.03 29.19 -6.91
N LEU A 80 -0.22 28.44 -5.82
CA LEU A 80 -0.98 28.90 -4.64
C LEU A 80 -0.10 29.26 -3.43
N PHE A 81 1.13 28.75 -3.37
CA PHE A 81 2.10 29.01 -2.31
C PHE A 81 3.49 29.45 -2.87
N PRO A 82 3.56 30.39 -3.84
CA PRO A 82 4.81 30.73 -4.53
C PRO A 82 5.86 31.48 -3.66
N ASP A 83 5.43 32.22 -2.64
CA ASP A 83 6.27 33.20 -1.90
C ASP A 83 6.32 32.90 -0.38
N ASP A 84 6.13 31.64 0.01
CA ASP A 84 6.04 31.22 1.42
C ASP A 84 7.32 30.45 1.82
N ASP A 85 8.48 31.15 1.86
CA ASP A 85 9.80 30.55 2.15
C ASP A 85 9.87 29.81 3.50
N ASP A 86 9.03 30.21 4.45
CA ASP A 86 8.92 29.57 5.78
C ASP A 86 7.91 28.40 5.80
N LEU A 87 7.21 28.12 4.69
CA LEU A 87 6.23 27.04 4.60
C LEU A 87 6.92 25.70 4.44
N ARG A 88 6.75 24.86 5.45
CA ARG A 88 7.08 23.44 5.37
C ARG A 88 5.89 22.68 4.78
N ILE A 89 6.16 21.82 3.81
CA ILE A 89 5.17 20.90 3.25
C ILE A 89 5.54 19.48 3.64
N ILE A 90 4.58 18.73 4.16
CA ILE A 90 4.72 17.31 4.49
C ILE A 90 3.57 16.51 3.86
N ALA A 91 3.75 15.19 3.78
CA ALA A 91 2.75 14.25 3.32
C ALA A 91 2.75 13.00 4.21
N GLU A 92 1.67 12.23 4.15
CA GLU A 92 1.44 11.00 4.93
C GLU A 92 1.27 9.76 4.01
N PRO A 93 2.25 9.39 3.17
CA PRO A 93 2.13 8.27 2.25
C PRO A 93 2.13 6.91 2.99
N GLY A 94 0.97 6.25 3.01
CA GLY A 94 0.82 4.88 3.51
C GLY A 94 1.01 3.83 2.41
N ARG A 95 -0.08 3.56 1.65
CA ARG A 95 -0.10 2.50 0.64
C ARG A 95 0.99 2.64 -0.43
N TYR A 96 1.39 3.89 -0.72
CA TYR A 96 2.43 4.20 -1.69
C TYR A 96 3.71 3.39 -1.44
N TYR A 97 4.17 3.33 -0.19
CA TYR A 97 5.38 2.58 0.16
C TYR A 97 5.12 1.07 0.27
N ALA A 98 3.96 0.67 0.78
CA ALA A 98 3.76 -0.70 1.24
C ALA A 98 3.18 -1.64 0.17
N THR A 99 2.30 -1.15 -0.72
CA THR A 99 1.39 -2.01 -1.49
C THR A 99 2.13 -3.07 -2.31
N SER A 100 3.03 -2.66 -3.21
CA SER A 100 3.74 -3.53 -4.14
C SER A 100 4.91 -4.29 -3.52
N ALA A 101 5.34 -3.92 -2.31
CA ALA A 101 6.46 -4.55 -1.61
C ALA A 101 6.16 -5.97 -1.12
N TYR A 102 4.88 -6.37 -1.07
CA TYR A 102 4.45 -7.68 -0.58
C TYR A 102 3.67 -8.46 -1.64
N THR A 103 4.02 -9.74 -1.75
CA THR A 103 3.23 -10.75 -2.45
C THR A 103 2.84 -11.82 -1.44
N LEU A 104 1.55 -12.12 -1.33
CA LEU A 104 1.02 -13.16 -0.47
C LEU A 104 0.95 -14.48 -1.24
N ALA A 105 1.57 -15.53 -0.71
CA ALA A 105 1.43 -16.89 -1.24
C ALA A 105 0.52 -17.71 -0.32
N VAL A 106 -0.49 -18.36 -0.90
CA VAL A 106 -1.48 -19.19 -0.19
C VAL A 106 -1.58 -20.55 -0.83
N ASN A 107 -1.91 -21.55 -0.02
CA ASN A 107 -2.01 -22.94 -0.45
C ASN A 107 -3.47 -23.37 -0.51
N VAL A 108 -3.85 -24.11 -1.55
CA VAL A 108 -5.17 -24.75 -1.65
C VAL A 108 -5.20 -25.93 -0.66
N ILE A 109 -6.02 -25.81 0.39
CA ILE A 109 -6.14 -26.81 1.46
C ILE A 109 -7.34 -27.73 1.29
N ALA A 110 -8.36 -27.29 0.53
CA ALA A 110 -9.48 -28.13 0.16
C ALA A 110 -10.07 -27.71 -1.18
N LYS A 111 -10.71 -28.68 -1.85
CA LYS A 111 -11.40 -28.50 -3.12
C LYS A 111 -12.74 -29.22 -3.03
N ARG A 112 -13.80 -28.57 -3.51
CA ARG A 112 -15.13 -29.17 -3.63
C ARG A 112 -15.66 -28.91 -5.02
N GLU A 113 -16.00 -29.98 -5.72
CA GLU A 113 -16.66 -29.91 -7.02
C GLU A 113 -18.15 -30.18 -6.81
N GLU A 114 -19.03 -29.36 -7.41
CA GLU A 114 -20.44 -29.68 -7.42
C GLU A 114 -20.70 -30.83 -8.40
N VAL A 115 -21.19 -31.95 -7.88
CA VAL A 115 -21.65 -33.08 -8.69
C VAL A 115 -23.05 -32.73 -9.20
N GLU A 116 -23.19 -32.54 -10.51
CA GLU A 116 -24.41 -32.12 -11.22
C GLU A 116 -25.69 -32.76 -10.67
N ALA A 117 -26.62 -31.94 -10.17
CA ALA A 117 -27.98 -32.38 -9.83
C ALA A 117 -29.09 -31.43 -10.28
N GLU A 118 -28.79 -30.19 -10.66
CA GLU A 118 -29.79 -29.16 -11.01
C GLU A 118 -29.26 -28.31 -12.18
N PRO A 119 -30.12 -27.72 -13.02
CA PRO A 119 -29.69 -26.79 -14.07
C PRO A 119 -28.91 -25.63 -13.42
N VAL A 120 -27.64 -25.52 -13.79
CA VAL A 120 -26.70 -24.54 -13.25
C VAL A 120 -27.14 -23.15 -13.73
N GLU A 121 -27.45 -22.25 -12.79
CA GLU A 121 -27.56 -20.82 -13.09
C GLU A 121 -26.21 -20.35 -13.69
N GLU A 122 -26.23 -19.59 -14.79
CA GLU A 122 -25.01 -19.22 -15.54
C GLU A 122 -23.91 -18.57 -14.66
N ASP A 123 -24.30 -17.95 -13.56
CA ASP A 123 -23.42 -17.24 -12.62
C ASP A 123 -23.00 -18.06 -11.39
N LYS A 124 -23.28 -19.37 -11.32
CA LYS A 124 -22.90 -20.19 -10.16
C LYS A 124 -21.52 -20.83 -10.33
N ALA A 125 -20.63 -20.63 -9.36
CA ALA A 125 -19.35 -21.33 -9.29
C ALA A 125 -19.52 -22.85 -9.27
N ARG A 126 -18.81 -23.55 -10.17
CA ARG A 126 -18.83 -25.02 -10.33
C ARG A 126 -17.86 -25.73 -9.39
N VAL A 127 -16.79 -25.04 -9.02
CA VAL A 127 -15.74 -25.54 -8.12
C VAL A 127 -15.50 -24.53 -7.01
N MET A 128 -15.35 -25.02 -5.79
CA MET A 128 -15.00 -24.23 -4.61
C MET A 128 -13.59 -24.62 -4.16
N TYR A 129 -12.69 -23.64 -4.10
CA TYR A 129 -11.36 -23.79 -3.55
C TYR A 129 -11.28 -23.11 -2.19
N TYR A 130 -10.70 -23.80 -1.21
CA TYR A 130 -10.44 -23.25 0.12
C TYR A 130 -8.93 -23.11 0.28
N ILE A 131 -8.49 -21.93 0.70
CA ILE A 131 -7.07 -21.62 0.95
C ILE A 131 -6.80 -21.38 2.44
N ASN A 132 -5.53 -21.40 2.81
CA ASN A 132 -5.08 -21.28 4.19
C ASN A 132 -5.00 -19.84 4.75
N ASP A 133 -5.60 -18.85 4.07
CA ASP A 133 -5.76 -17.48 4.55
C ASP A 133 -7.09 -16.91 4.01
N GLY A 134 -7.70 -15.94 4.70
CA GLY A 134 -9.09 -15.53 4.46
C GLY A 134 -9.37 -14.07 4.81
N VAL A 135 -10.65 -13.69 4.77
CA VAL A 135 -11.12 -12.31 5.01
C VAL A 135 -10.86 -11.85 6.43
N TYR A 136 -10.70 -12.78 7.38
CA TYR A 136 -10.32 -12.47 8.76
C TYR A 136 -8.81 -12.32 8.95
N GLY A 137 -8.02 -12.77 7.97
CA GLY A 137 -6.55 -12.72 7.94
C GLY A 137 -6.09 -11.64 6.97
N SER A 138 -5.34 -12.00 5.93
CA SER A 138 -4.76 -11.03 4.99
C SER A 138 -5.78 -10.39 4.03
N PHE A 139 -6.89 -11.07 3.74
CA PHE A 139 -7.91 -10.61 2.79
C PHE A 139 -8.97 -9.69 3.42
N ASN A 140 -8.74 -9.21 4.65
CA ASN A 140 -9.61 -8.22 5.28
C ASN A 140 -9.68 -6.90 4.48
N CYS A 141 -8.68 -6.64 3.63
CA CYS A 141 -8.66 -5.52 2.69
C CYS A 141 -9.86 -5.53 1.72
N LEU A 142 -10.47 -6.69 1.44
CA LEU A 142 -11.71 -6.77 0.66
C LEU A 142 -12.89 -6.08 1.37
N LEU A 143 -12.93 -6.17 2.70
CA LEU A 143 -14.01 -5.63 3.53
C LEU A 143 -13.75 -4.16 3.92
N TYR A 144 -12.52 -3.84 4.30
CA TYR A 144 -12.19 -2.55 4.90
C TYR A 144 -11.53 -1.55 3.95
N ASP A 145 -10.88 -2.02 2.90
CA ASP A 145 -10.11 -1.19 1.96
C ASP A 145 -10.66 -1.26 0.52
N HIS A 146 -11.70 -2.07 0.29
CA HIS A 146 -12.34 -2.29 -1.02
C HIS A 146 -11.35 -2.73 -2.10
N ALA A 147 -10.34 -3.52 -1.73
CA ALA A 147 -9.31 -3.98 -2.65
C ALA A 147 -9.90 -4.86 -3.77
N GLU A 148 -9.35 -4.72 -4.98
CA GLU A 148 -9.60 -5.63 -6.09
C GLU A 148 -8.39 -6.54 -6.26
N LEU A 149 -8.61 -7.86 -6.19
CA LEU A 149 -7.55 -8.84 -6.14
C LEU A 149 -7.68 -9.84 -7.28
N THR A 150 -6.56 -10.13 -7.93
CA THR A 150 -6.45 -11.15 -8.97
C THR A 150 -5.40 -12.17 -8.56
N PRO A 151 -5.74 -13.47 -8.51
CA PRO A 151 -4.76 -14.51 -8.22
C PRO A 151 -3.82 -14.71 -9.41
N ASP A 152 -2.53 -14.78 -9.09
CA ASP A 152 -1.48 -15.29 -9.95
C ASP A 152 -1.24 -16.78 -9.68
N TYR A 153 -0.92 -17.51 -10.74
CA TYR A 153 -0.68 -18.95 -10.70
C TYR A 153 0.81 -19.23 -10.93
N LEU A 154 1.39 -20.14 -10.16
CA LEU A 154 2.81 -20.50 -10.31
C LEU A 154 3.11 -21.28 -11.60
N LYS A 155 2.12 -22.01 -12.11
CA LYS A 155 2.23 -22.76 -13.37
C LYS A 155 1.62 -21.93 -14.48
N GLU A 156 2.18 -22.03 -15.69
CA GLU A 156 1.53 -21.47 -16.87
C GLU A 156 0.13 -22.06 -17.02
N VAL A 157 -0.85 -21.17 -17.11
CA VAL A 157 -2.25 -21.51 -17.29
C VAL A 157 -2.62 -21.25 -18.74
N ASP A 158 -3.19 -22.25 -19.42
CA ASP A 158 -3.88 -22.02 -20.68
C ASP A 158 -5.17 -21.24 -20.37
N SER A 159 -5.22 -19.97 -20.80
CA SER A 159 -6.36 -19.08 -20.57
C SER A 159 -7.67 -19.60 -21.15
N LYS A 160 -7.62 -20.57 -22.07
CA LYS A 160 -8.80 -21.23 -22.66
C LYS A 160 -9.36 -22.37 -21.81
N ALA A 161 -8.65 -22.81 -20.77
CA ALA A 161 -9.01 -23.96 -19.94
C ALA A 161 -9.39 -23.54 -18.51
N THR A 162 -10.21 -22.51 -18.37
CA THR A 162 -10.70 -22.03 -17.06
C THR A 162 -12.10 -22.57 -16.74
N ILE A 163 -12.39 -22.66 -15.45
CA ILE A 163 -13.65 -23.13 -14.86
C ILE A 163 -14.16 -22.04 -13.93
N THR A 164 -15.44 -21.70 -14.02
CA THR A 164 -16.10 -20.78 -13.09
C THR A 164 -16.00 -21.35 -11.67
N SER A 165 -15.27 -20.65 -10.81
CA SER A 165 -14.89 -21.12 -9.48
C SER A 165 -15.11 -20.05 -8.42
N SER A 166 -15.12 -20.48 -7.16
CA SER A 166 -15.15 -19.60 -5.98
C SER A 166 -13.95 -19.90 -5.09
N LEU A 167 -13.39 -18.86 -4.47
CA LEU A 167 -12.23 -18.93 -3.58
C LEU A 167 -12.63 -18.50 -2.17
N TRP A 168 -12.32 -19.34 -1.20
CA TRP A 168 -12.75 -19.23 0.19
C TRP A 168 -11.57 -19.27 1.14
N GLY A 169 -11.70 -18.59 2.27
CA GLY A 169 -10.74 -18.71 3.37
C GLY A 169 -10.95 -19.98 4.21
N PRO A 170 -10.11 -20.16 5.23
CA PRO A 170 -10.04 -21.41 6.00
C PRO A 170 -11.06 -21.48 7.15
N THR A 171 -11.84 -20.43 7.40
CA THR A 171 -12.73 -20.39 8.56
C THR A 171 -14.04 -21.13 8.32
N CYS A 172 -14.81 -21.36 9.39
CA CYS A 172 -16.14 -21.97 9.31
C CYS A 172 -17.25 -20.95 9.00
N ASP A 173 -16.88 -19.69 8.72
CA ASP A 173 -17.84 -18.62 8.44
C ASP A 173 -18.14 -18.55 6.93
N GLY A 174 -19.43 -18.52 6.57
CA GLY A 174 -19.87 -18.37 5.19
C GLY A 174 -19.58 -16.98 4.59
N LEU A 175 -19.16 -16.00 5.39
CA LEU A 175 -18.67 -14.71 4.92
C LEU A 175 -17.20 -14.72 4.53
N ASP A 176 -16.47 -15.81 4.82
CA ASP A 176 -15.07 -15.99 4.45
C ASP A 176 -14.90 -16.39 2.98
N CYS A 177 -15.51 -15.60 2.11
CA CYS A 177 -15.48 -15.75 0.66
C CYS A 177 -14.64 -14.61 0.06
N ILE A 178 -13.55 -14.98 -0.61
CA ILE A 178 -12.57 -14.04 -1.17
C ILE A 178 -13.00 -13.65 -2.59
N LEU A 179 -13.30 -14.65 -3.43
CA LEU A 179 -13.79 -14.46 -4.80
C LEU A 179 -15.01 -15.35 -5.01
N LYS A 180 -16.18 -14.72 -5.24
CA LYS A 180 -17.44 -15.47 -5.39
C LYS A 180 -17.54 -16.19 -6.73
N ASN A 181 -17.22 -15.50 -7.81
CA ASN A 181 -17.34 -15.99 -9.18
C ASN A 181 -16.13 -15.51 -10.00
N CYS A 182 -15.16 -16.39 -10.19
CA CYS A 182 -13.94 -16.07 -10.94
C CYS A 182 -13.57 -17.23 -11.88
N ALA A 183 -13.04 -16.90 -13.06
CA ALA A 183 -12.51 -17.89 -13.98
C ALA A 183 -11.13 -18.32 -13.49
N MET A 184 -11.00 -19.57 -13.06
CA MET A 184 -9.74 -20.13 -12.55
C MET A 184 -9.37 -21.38 -13.33
N PRO A 185 -8.07 -21.69 -13.53
CA PRO A 185 -7.67 -23.03 -13.94
C PRO A 185 -8.19 -24.10 -12.98
N SER A 186 -8.21 -25.35 -13.42
CA SER A 186 -8.36 -26.48 -12.49
C SER A 186 -7.15 -26.54 -11.59
N LEU A 187 -7.37 -26.38 -10.28
CA LEU A 187 -6.34 -26.49 -9.25
C LEU A 187 -6.53 -27.76 -8.44
N GLU A 188 -5.46 -28.24 -7.83
CA GLU A 188 -5.46 -29.36 -6.89
C GLU A 188 -5.04 -28.94 -5.48
N VAL A 189 -5.45 -29.74 -4.49
CA VAL A 189 -5.02 -29.56 -3.09
C VAL A 189 -3.50 -29.65 -3.02
N GLY A 190 -2.88 -28.68 -2.35
CA GLY A 190 -1.44 -28.53 -2.26
C GLY A 190 -0.83 -27.59 -3.31
N GLU A 191 -1.59 -27.14 -4.31
CA GLU A 191 -1.14 -26.09 -5.22
C GLU A 191 -1.17 -24.70 -4.58
N TRP A 192 -0.36 -23.79 -5.12
CA TRP A 192 -0.15 -22.46 -4.57
C TRP A 192 -0.66 -21.37 -5.50
N LEU A 193 -1.25 -20.36 -4.89
CA LEU A 193 -1.70 -19.13 -5.51
C LEU A 193 -0.90 -17.97 -4.92
N CYS A 194 -0.63 -16.96 -5.74
CA CYS A 194 0.03 -15.74 -5.32
C CYS A 194 -0.91 -14.55 -5.53
N PHE A 195 -0.88 -13.60 -4.60
CA PHE A 195 -1.58 -12.33 -4.72
C PHE A 195 -0.52 -11.23 -4.58
N ARG A 196 -0.20 -10.56 -5.69
CA ARG A 196 0.66 -9.38 -5.69
C ARG A 196 -0.05 -8.20 -5.05
N ASN A 197 0.71 -7.16 -4.74
CA ASN A 197 0.18 -5.90 -4.21
C ASN A 197 -0.55 -6.04 -2.86
N MET A 198 -0.11 -6.99 -2.03
CA MET A 198 -0.77 -7.36 -0.75
C MET A 198 -0.12 -6.71 0.47
N GLY A 199 0.55 -5.56 0.33
CA GLY A 199 1.29 -4.94 1.44
C GLY A 199 0.53 -3.88 2.24
N ALA A 200 -0.48 -3.24 1.67
CA ALA A 200 -1.23 -2.17 2.32
C ALA A 200 -2.57 -2.67 2.86
N TYR A 201 -2.86 -2.36 4.13
CA TYR A 201 -4.13 -2.67 4.80
C TYR A 201 -4.52 -4.17 4.79
N THR A 202 -3.52 -5.05 4.78
CA THR A 202 -3.68 -6.51 4.84
C THR A 202 -3.29 -7.02 6.23
N LEU A 203 -2.02 -7.41 6.44
CA LEU A 203 -1.51 -8.02 7.67
C LEU A 203 -1.79 -7.20 8.93
N VAL A 204 -1.77 -5.87 8.81
CA VAL A 204 -1.96 -4.94 9.93
C VAL A 204 -3.34 -5.04 10.59
N ALA A 205 -4.36 -5.36 9.79
CA ALA A 205 -5.74 -5.47 10.25
C ALA A 205 -6.22 -6.94 10.37
N GLY A 206 -5.37 -7.90 9.99
CA GLY A 206 -5.67 -9.32 10.12
C GLY A 206 -5.77 -9.78 11.57
N SER A 207 -6.67 -10.72 11.84
CA SER A 207 -6.88 -11.35 13.15
C SER A 207 -6.46 -12.83 13.13
N THR A 208 -6.48 -13.48 14.29
CA THR A 208 -6.32 -14.93 14.41
C THR A 208 -7.66 -15.60 14.73
N PHE A 209 -8.75 -15.12 14.11
CA PHE A 209 -10.08 -15.69 14.25
C PHE A 209 -10.06 -17.19 13.86
N ASN A 210 -10.89 -18.01 14.51
CA ASN A 210 -10.86 -19.47 14.45
C ASN A 210 -9.49 -20.12 14.75
N GLY A 211 -8.55 -19.39 15.37
CA GLY A 211 -7.21 -19.89 15.69
C GLY A 211 -6.28 -20.01 14.48
N MET A 212 -6.65 -19.42 13.33
CA MET A 212 -5.82 -19.43 12.13
C MET A 212 -4.60 -18.52 12.33
N PRO A 213 -3.36 -19.01 12.09
CA PRO A 213 -2.16 -18.21 12.27
C PRO A 213 -2.04 -17.14 11.19
N ARG A 214 -1.32 -16.07 11.49
CA ARG A 214 -0.88 -15.09 10.47
C ARG A 214 0.21 -15.73 9.59
N PRO A 215 0.28 -15.36 8.29
CA PRO A 215 1.35 -15.86 7.43
C PRO A 215 2.71 -15.34 7.90
N ASN A 216 3.74 -16.15 7.71
CA ASN A 216 5.12 -15.74 7.96
C ASN A 216 5.56 -14.70 6.91
N VAL A 217 6.26 -13.67 7.35
CA VAL A 217 6.82 -12.64 6.47
C VAL A 217 8.30 -12.90 6.28
N TYR A 218 8.73 -13.04 5.02
CA TYR A 218 10.13 -13.19 4.65
C TYR A 218 10.59 -11.94 3.91
N TYR A 219 11.47 -11.17 4.54
CA TYR A 219 12.08 -9.99 3.95
C TYR A 219 13.28 -10.38 3.10
N TYR A 220 13.38 -9.80 1.90
CA TYR A 220 14.55 -9.92 1.05
C TYR A 220 14.82 -8.58 0.36
N ILE A 221 16.07 -8.36 -0.02
CA ILE A 221 16.52 -7.17 -0.74
C ILE A 221 17.64 -7.59 -1.68
N GLU A 222 17.63 -7.06 -2.90
CA GLU A 222 18.71 -7.27 -3.86
C GLU A 222 19.99 -6.59 -3.38
N ASP A 223 21.16 -7.19 -3.66
CA ASP A 223 22.45 -6.65 -3.24
C ASP A 223 22.69 -5.20 -3.67
N THR A 224 22.26 -4.85 -4.88
CA THR A 224 22.38 -3.48 -5.41
C THR A 224 21.49 -2.50 -4.63
N ARG A 225 20.24 -2.89 -4.36
CA ARG A 225 19.27 -2.11 -3.57
C ARG A 225 19.68 -1.98 -2.10
N TRP A 226 20.30 -3.02 -1.55
CA TRP A 226 20.86 -3.00 -0.20
C TRP A 226 21.91 -1.91 -0.05
N LEU A 227 22.90 -1.89 -0.95
CA LEU A 227 23.95 -0.87 -0.94
C LEU A 227 23.37 0.53 -1.16
N GLN A 228 22.42 0.69 -2.09
CA GLN A 228 21.70 1.95 -2.30
C GLN A 228 21.02 2.45 -1.03
N MET A 229 20.26 1.58 -0.36
CA MET A 229 19.59 1.91 0.89
C MET A 229 20.58 2.39 1.95
N LEU A 230 21.71 1.68 2.10
CA LEU A 230 22.73 2.05 3.08
C LEU A 230 23.33 3.43 2.78
N VAL A 231 23.71 3.70 1.53
CA VAL A 231 24.30 5.00 1.12
C VAL A 231 23.31 6.16 1.28
N MET A 232 22.01 5.90 1.15
CA MET A 232 20.96 6.91 1.36
C MET A 232 20.67 7.20 2.85
N MET A 233 21.15 6.38 3.78
CA MET A 233 20.94 6.62 5.20
C MET A 233 21.85 7.76 5.69
N PRO A 234 21.34 8.64 6.58
CA PRO A 234 22.08 9.84 6.96
C PRO A 234 23.30 9.55 7.86
N SER A 235 23.36 8.38 8.51
CA SER A 235 24.46 8.00 9.39
C SER A 235 24.50 6.49 9.67
N GLN A 236 25.64 6.02 10.19
CA GLN A 236 25.80 4.63 10.64
C GLN A 236 24.83 4.29 11.78
N ASP A 237 24.59 5.24 12.70
CA ASP A 237 23.65 5.09 13.80
C ASP A 237 22.21 4.90 13.29
N SER A 238 21.84 5.58 12.21
CA SER A 238 20.53 5.40 11.56
C SER A 238 20.39 4.00 10.97
N ILE A 239 21.43 3.48 10.33
CA ILE A 239 21.46 2.11 9.81
C ILE A 239 21.27 1.11 10.98
N GLN A 240 22.03 1.27 12.06
CA GLN A 240 21.93 0.40 13.23
C GLN A 240 20.53 0.46 13.85
N LEU A 241 19.95 1.65 13.96
CA LEU A 241 18.61 1.83 14.52
C LEU A 241 17.52 1.14 13.67
N VAL A 242 17.60 1.25 12.34
CA VAL A 242 16.64 0.63 11.41
C VAL A 242 16.78 -0.89 11.41
N LEU A 243 18.01 -1.41 11.47
CA LEU A 243 18.30 -2.83 11.35
C LEU A 243 18.33 -3.58 12.69
N LYS A 244 18.15 -2.89 13.83
CA LYS A 244 18.33 -3.48 15.17
C LYS A 244 17.52 -4.76 15.43
N ASP A 245 16.35 -4.88 14.80
CA ASP A 245 15.41 -5.99 14.99
C ASP A 245 15.45 -6.99 13.81
N PHE A 246 16.37 -6.80 12.86
CA PHE A 246 16.54 -7.67 11.69
C PHE A 246 17.76 -8.59 11.87
N ASP A 247 17.55 -9.88 11.64
CA ASP A 247 18.65 -10.83 11.47
C ASP A 247 19.15 -10.74 10.01
N VAL A 248 20.10 -9.83 9.77
CA VAL A 248 20.61 -9.56 8.43
C VAL A 248 21.67 -10.59 8.06
N ALA A 249 21.44 -11.34 6.97
CA ALA A 249 22.33 -12.40 6.52
C ALA A 249 23.74 -11.93 6.10
N LYS A 250 23.90 -10.64 5.77
CA LYS A 250 25.18 -10.03 5.37
C LYS A 250 25.63 -8.98 6.39
N PRO A 251 26.94 -8.86 6.64
CA PRO A 251 27.46 -7.76 7.44
C PRO A 251 27.08 -6.42 6.83
N VAL A 252 26.73 -5.46 7.69
CA VAL A 252 26.57 -4.06 7.30
C VAL A 252 27.97 -3.47 7.10
N PRO A 253 28.36 -3.06 5.88
CA PRO A 253 29.64 -2.40 5.64
C PRO A 253 29.70 -1.04 6.36
N ASP A 254 30.91 -0.54 6.61
CA ASP A 254 31.09 0.82 7.09
C ASP A 254 30.72 1.80 5.96
N LEU A 255 29.90 2.81 6.27
CA LEU A 255 29.53 3.84 5.29
C LEU A 255 30.73 4.52 4.65
N SER A 256 31.85 4.68 5.37
CA SER A 256 33.08 5.25 4.82
C SER A 256 33.68 4.40 3.71
N ASP A 257 33.49 3.08 3.75
CA ASP A 257 33.92 2.16 2.69
C ASP A 257 33.03 2.23 1.43
N LEU A 258 31.85 2.86 1.53
CA LEU A 258 30.88 2.98 0.45
C LEU A 258 30.95 4.32 -0.30
N GLN A 259 31.75 5.29 0.18
CA GLN A 259 31.81 6.65 -0.39
C GLN A 259 32.37 6.69 -1.83
N GLU A 260 33.01 5.62 -2.30
CA GLU A 260 33.52 5.49 -3.68
C GLU A 260 32.56 4.78 -4.64
N LEU A 261 31.48 4.18 -4.13
CA LEU A 261 30.46 3.54 -4.96
C LEU A 261 29.50 4.61 -5.50
N VAL A 262 29.85 5.21 -6.64
CA VAL A 262 28.91 6.01 -7.43
C VAL A 262 27.78 5.09 -7.86
N VAL A 263 26.66 5.14 -7.14
CA VAL A 263 25.42 4.53 -7.59
C VAL A 263 24.91 5.37 -8.75
N PRO A 264 24.86 4.86 -9.99
CA PRO A 264 24.24 5.58 -11.09
C PRO A 264 22.73 5.63 -10.86
N ASP A 265 22.15 6.80 -11.10
CA ASP A 265 20.71 7.02 -11.30
C ASP A 265 19.77 6.78 -10.11
N VAL A 266 19.99 7.50 -9.01
CA VAL A 266 18.87 7.99 -8.21
C VAL A 266 18.76 9.49 -8.49
N LYS A 267 17.86 9.87 -9.41
CA LYS A 267 17.38 11.26 -9.46
C LYS A 267 16.70 11.52 -8.12
N CYS A 268 17.39 12.19 -7.22
CA CYS A 268 16.76 12.79 -6.07
C CYS A 268 15.72 13.78 -6.61
N CYS A 269 14.44 13.61 -6.26
CA CYS A 269 13.40 14.60 -6.55
C CYS A 269 13.52 15.86 -5.68
N ALA A 270 14.59 15.98 -4.87
CA ALA A 270 14.94 17.23 -4.23
C ALA A 270 15.86 18.01 -5.19
N PRO A 271 15.43 19.17 -5.72
CA PRO A 271 16.39 20.15 -6.22
C PRO A 271 17.22 20.60 -5.00
N GLU A 272 18.52 20.35 -5.06
CA GLU A 272 19.59 21.14 -4.40
C GLU A 272 19.28 21.64 -2.97
N CYS A 273 19.77 20.91 -1.96
CA CYS A 273 20.14 21.53 -0.69
C CYS A 273 21.38 22.41 -0.86
#